data_AF-A0A1W1E3T4-F1
#
_entry.id   AF-A0A1W1E3T4-F1
#
_cell.length_a   1.000
_cell.length_b   1.000
_cell.length_c   1.000
_cell.angle_alpha   90.00
_cell.angle_beta   90.00
_cell.angle_gamma   90.00
#
_symmetry.space_group_name_H-M   'P 1'
#
loop_
_entity.id
_entity.type
_entity.pdbx_description
1 polymer ?
#
loop_
_entity_poly.entity_id
_entity_poly.type
_entity_poly.pdbx_seq_one_letter_code
_entity_poly.pdbx_strand_id
1 'polypeptide(L)' 'MLRKIQGIEVIEGAGSKVAFYKNESELSIHRPHPSKESLRYRIKLVREFLIEIGEV' A
#
# COMPACT_ATOMS: atom_id res chain seq x y z
N MET A 1 -3.93 -11.97 -2.80
CA MET A 1 -4.41 -11.97 -1.41
C MET A 1 -5.05 -10.63 -1.14
N LEU A 2 -6.32 -10.65 -0.75
CA LEU A 2 -7.02 -9.49 -0.21
C LEU A 2 -6.85 -9.52 1.32
N ARG A 3 -6.45 -8.41 1.91
CA ARG A 3 -6.36 -8.25 3.37
C ARG A 3 -7.04 -6.94 3.77
N LYS A 4 -7.80 -6.96 4.86
CA LYS A 4 -8.40 -5.75 5.45
C LYS A 4 -7.66 -5.37 6.72
N ILE A 5 -7.26 -4.11 6.86
CA ILE A 5 -6.56 -3.56 8.03
C ILE A 5 -7.24 -2.25 8.40
N GLN A 6 -7.89 -2.17 9.56
CA GLN A 6 -8.58 -0.95 10.02
C GLN A 6 -9.49 -0.32 8.95
N GLY A 7 -10.26 -1.15 8.23
CA GLY A 7 -11.14 -0.66 7.15
C GLY A 7 -10.46 -0.39 5.81
N ILE A 8 -9.12 -0.38 5.73
CA ILE A 8 -8.35 -0.28 4.50
C ILE A 8 -8.30 -1.66 3.81
N GLU A 9 -8.61 -1.70 2.52
CA GLU A 9 -8.45 -2.89 1.70
C GLU A 9 -7.07 -2.89 1.04
N VAL A 10 -6.34 -3.99 1.22
CA VAL A 10 -5.00 -4.18 0.67
C VAL A 10 -5.03 -5.35 -0.30
N ILE A 11 -4.67 -5.08 -1.55
CA ILE A 11 -4.60 -6.08 -2.62
C ILE A 11 -3.14 -6.34 -2.95
N GLU A 12 -2.68 -7.57 -2.71
CA GLU A 12 -1.33 -8.02 -3.03
C GLU A 12 -1.35 -9.35 -3.77
N GLY A 13 -0.78 -9.41 -4.97
CA GLY A 13 -0.65 -10.63 -5.76
C GLY A 13 0.74 -11.28 -5.66
N ALA A 14 0.97 -12.32 -6.46
CA ALA A 14 2.30 -12.92 -6.61
C ALA A 14 3.34 -11.99 -7.26
N GLY A 15 2.89 -10.90 -7.88
CA GLY A 15 3.74 -9.87 -8.48
C GLY A 15 4.29 -8.85 -7.47
N SER A 16 4.98 -7.84 -8.00
CA SER A 16 5.58 -6.79 -7.18
C SER A 16 4.58 -5.70 -6.75
N LYS A 17 3.40 -5.60 -7.37
CA LYS A 17 2.39 -4.56 -7.07
C LYS A 17 1.67 -4.85 -5.75
N VAL A 18 1.48 -3.79 -4.95
CA VAL A 18 0.62 -3.74 -3.76
C VAL A 18 -0.28 -2.51 -3.89
N ALA A 19 -1.57 -2.66 -3.67
CA ALA A 19 -2.55 -1.56 -3.74
C ALA A 19 -3.34 -1.44 -2.43
N PHE A 20 -3.67 -0.21 -2.06
CA PHE A 20 -4.41 0.17 -0.86
C PHE A 20 -5.64 0.98 -1.27
N TYR A 21 -6.79 0.69 -0.67
CA TYR A 21 -8.05 1.36 -0.94
C TYR A 21 -8.77 1.69 0.37
N LYS A 22 -9.31 2.91 0.47
CA LYS A 22 -10.27 3.30 1.51
C LYS A 22 -11.16 4.43 1.00
N ASN A 23 -12.47 4.21 1.00
CA ASN A 23 -13.44 5.15 0.42
C ASN A 23 -13.07 5.48 -1.04
N GLU A 24 -12.78 6.75 -1.33
CA GLU A 24 -12.38 7.24 -2.67
C GLU A 24 -10.85 7.33 -2.85
N SER A 25 -10.08 7.04 -1.80
CA SER A 25 -8.62 7.12 -1.81
C SER A 25 -7.98 5.80 -2.23
N GLU A 26 -7.04 5.85 -3.17
CA GLU A 26 -6.23 4.72 -3.63
C GLU A 26 -4.74 5.06 -3.59
N LEU A 27 -3.91 4.08 -3.17
CA LEU A 27 -2.47 4.10 -3.41
C LEU A 27 -2.01 2.77 -4.01
N SER A 28 -1.30 2.82 -5.13
CA SER A 28 -0.65 1.67 -5.75
C SER A 28 0.87 1.84 -5.77
N ILE A 29 1.62 0.87 -5.22
CA ILE A 29 3.09 0.84 -5.23
C ILE A 29 3.62 -0.49 -5.75
N HIS A 30 4.86 -0.49 -6.21
CA HIS A 30 5.55 -1.71 -6.63
C HIS A 30 6.66 -2.06 -5.64
N ARG A 31 7.04 -3.32 -5.53
CA ARG A 31 8.29 -3.74 -4.89
C ARG A 31 9.41 -3.77 -5.93
N PRO A 32 10.64 -3.40 -5.59
CA PRO A 32 11.77 -3.46 -6.51
C PRO A 32 12.10 -4.92 -6.81
N HIS A 33 12.05 -5.35 -8.06
CA HIS A 33 12.46 -6.71 -8.42
C HIS A 33 14.00 -6.81 -8.40
N PRO A 34 14.61 -7.90 -7.86
CA PRO A 34 14.01 -9.14 -7.35
C PRO A 34 13.68 -9.14 -5.84
N SER A 35 13.93 -8.05 -5.12
CA SER A 35 13.72 -8.00 -3.66
C SER A 35 12.24 -7.92 -3.28
N LYS A 36 11.88 -8.56 -2.17
CA LYS A 36 10.55 -8.42 -1.56
C LYS A 36 10.43 -7.15 -0.71
N GLU A 37 11.55 -6.53 -0.34
CA GLU A 37 11.55 -5.32 0.49
C GLU A 37 11.26 -4.07 -0.34
N SER A 38 10.37 -3.22 0.19
CA SER A 38 10.01 -1.98 -0.48
C SER A 38 11.07 -0.89 -0.27
N LEU A 39 11.22 -0.01 -1.26
CA LEU A 39 12.12 1.14 -1.15
C LEU A 39 11.59 2.14 -0.13
N ARG A 40 12.49 2.82 0.60
CA ARG A 40 12.11 3.81 1.63
C ARG A 40 11.10 4.84 1.16
N TYR A 41 11.23 5.32 -0.08
CA TYR A 41 10.30 6.31 -0.64
C TYR A 41 8.87 5.74 -0.76
N ARG A 42 8.71 4.44 -1.00
CA ARG A 42 7.39 3.81 -1.10
C ARG A 42 6.77 3.63 0.27
N ILE A 43 7.58 3.38 1.30
CA ILE A 43 7.14 3.42 2.69
C ILE A 43 6.66 4.83 3.04
N LYS A 44 7.37 5.88 2.58
CA LYS A 44 6.95 7.27 2.74
C LYS A 44 5.59 7.54 2.09
N LEU A 45 5.38 7.06 0.86
CA LEU A 45 4.08 7.17 0.16
C LEU A 45 2.95 6.48 0.93
N VAL A 46 3.19 5.28 1.47
CA VAL A 46 2.18 4.59 2.30
C VAL A 46 1.88 5.40 3.56
N ARG A 47 2.89 5.97 4.21
CA ARG A 47 2.68 6.83 5.39
C ARG A 47 1.88 8.08 5.04
N GLU A 48 2.20 8.74 3.94
CA GLU A 48 1.49 9.93 3.45
C GLU A 48 0.02 9.60 3.15
N PHE A 49 -0.24 8.47 2.49
CA PHE A 49 -1.58 7.96 2.28
C PHE A 49 -2.34 7.73 3.59
N LEU A 50 -1.72 7.08 4.59
CA LEU A 50 -2.35 6.83 5.89
C LEU A 50 -2.74 8.14 6.62
N ILE A 51 -1.89 9.17 6.53
CA ILE A 51 -2.17 10.51 7.08
C ILE A 51 -3.34 11.16 6.32
N GLU A 52 -3.34 11.08 4.99
CA GLU A 52 -4.40 11.65 4.14
C GLU A 52 -5.78 11.05 4.45
N ILE A 53 -5.84 9.75 4.73
CA ILE A 53 -7.09 9.05 5.06
C ILE A 53 -7.44 9.07 6.57
N GLY A 54 -6.64 9.77 7.38
CA GLY A 54 -6.88 9.97 8.81
C GLY A 54 -6.68 8.74 9.69
N GLU A 55 -5.79 7.82 9.31
CA GLU A 55 -5.50 6.59 10.09
C GLU A 55 -4.19 6.68 10.91
N VAL A 56 -3.42 7.77 10.74
CA VAL A 56 -2.22 8.12 11.53
C VAL A 56 -2.12 9.63 11.65
#